data_AF-A0A5C6W9E0-F1
#
_entry.id   AF-A0A5C6W9E0-F1
#
_cell.length_a   1.000
_cell.length_b   1.000
_cell.length_c   1.000
_cell.angle_alpha   90.00
_cell.angle_beta   90.00
_cell.angle_gamma   90.00
#
_symmetry.space_group_name_H-M   'P 1'
#
loop_
_entity.id
_entity.type
_entity.pdbx_description
1 polymer ?
#
loop_
_entity_poly.entity_id
_entity_poly.type
_entity_poly.pdbx_seq_one_letter_code
_entity_poly.pdbx_strand_id
1 'polypeptide(L)'
;MSLKNHYYYFQEYPKIVLIPLGKKNKKIRSIGHKTDKSILNRLNDALSRMTLSIDERKNLQYFLQIKHEAFLPVMMNKDEKVETRIIKPNFLLWKSFSPNHGIPYQKESFYEEDISKLSNEELIIFLKKVIAEFLFCAELSKKPDNQWIQIIKKAYNQHPFVQLFLEKQEIVDSVEIANRSPLLSVLSPPEDVSYWRQRVEIVLWPYRKLPLWCEHDKSLIVLSSKKLLICDCSFCQKEYHYCLKEDKYLLEENPNMNQAIKRIATIENQFNEIIEKNTKLVNNLEFLVYIKKNIDISKIVKLVNQIDSLPFNITIENQFAMNLIKELSQISVPFSRSNSSLLWISLFHIPTITLLKTLNNYSFDEINESIESLQKELVNVLRHFAIKPDETLIKIKENHLSYFTVARILKGIISLEDLSFHVIAQILKGRTSYSLREQKLDQQFLFGFLEKWEEKDIHKLLKTLEKELWITKHSTGFIVSDKGASLINNLDDS
;
A
#
# COMPACT_ATOMS: atom_id res chain seq x y z
N MET A 1 17.07 23.64 25.38
CA MET A 1 18.18 23.87 24.42
C MET A 1 19.31 24.59 25.10
N SER A 2 20.59 24.31 24.83
CA SER A 2 21.20 22.97 24.68
C SER A 2 22.29 22.74 25.74
N LEU A 3 22.77 23.75 26.47
CA LEU A 3 23.81 23.58 27.51
C LEU A 3 23.57 24.41 28.79
N LYS A 4 22.37 24.98 28.96
CA LYS A 4 22.03 25.83 30.12
C LYS A 4 22.39 25.09 31.42
N ASN A 5 23.23 25.71 32.26
CA ASN A 5 23.75 25.17 33.53
C ASN A 5 24.80 24.04 33.41
N HIS A 6 25.41 23.84 32.23
CA HIS A 6 26.44 22.81 31.98
C HIS A 6 27.77 23.42 31.55
N TYR A 7 28.23 24.48 32.20
CA TYR A 7 29.43 25.19 31.78
C TYR A 7 30.32 25.60 32.94
N TYR A 8 31.62 25.51 32.68
CA TYR A 8 32.68 26.08 33.49
C TYR A 8 33.50 27.04 32.62
N TYR A 9 33.63 28.28 33.07
CA TYR A 9 34.45 29.30 32.41
C TYR A 9 35.79 29.42 33.12
N PHE A 10 36.85 29.58 32.33
CA PHE A 10 38.21 29.78 32.80
C PHE A 10 38.76 31.05 32.14
N GLN A 11 39.38 31.93 32.94
CA GLN A 11 39.91 33.19 32.42
C GLN A 11 41.09 32.96 31.46
N GLU A 12 41.82 31.86 31.65
CA GLU A 12 42.94 31.44 30.83
C GLU A 12 42.51 31.02 29.40
N TYR A 13 41.25 30.63 29.22
CA TYR A 13 40.71 30.09 27.97
C TYR A 13 39.41 30.79 27.55
N PRO A 14 39.44 32.11 27.29
CA PRO A 14 38.22 32.92 27.13
C PRO A 14 37.34 32.53 25.95
N LYS A 15 37.88 31.86 24.91
CA LYS A 15 37.10 31.43 23.73
C LYS A 15 36.42 30.07 23.92
N ILE A 16 36.76 29.35 24.99
CA ILE A 16 36.33 27.97 25.25
C ILE A 16 35.40 27.95 26.46
N VAL A 17 34.41 27.06 26.43
CA VAL A 17 33.60 26.71 27.60
C VAL A 17 33.70 25.21 27.85
N LEU A 18 33.97 24.82 29.10
CA LEU A 18 34.11 23.42 29.47
C LEU A 18 32.78 22.83 29.91
N ILE A 19 32.47 21.65 29.39
CA ILE A 19 31.18 21.01 29.54
C ILE A 19 31.36 19.58 30.06
N PRO A 20 30.69 19.21 31.17
CA PRO A 20 30.83 17.88 31.73
C PRO A 20 30.18 16.82 30.83
N LEU A 21 30.89 15.71 30.64
CA LEU A 21 30.48 14.54 29.90
C LEU A 21 30.10 13.40 30.86
N GLY A 22 28.90 12.83 30.70
CA GLY A 22 28.37 11.75 31.53
C GLY A 22 27.99 12.19 32.93
N LYS A 23 28.88 12.01 33.92
CA LYS A 23 28.63 12.44 35.30
C LYS A 23 29.13 13.88 35.49
N LYS A 24 28.29 14.73 36.07
CA LYS A 24 28.61 16.14 36.34
C LYS A 24 29.36 16.26 37.66
N ASN A 25 30.54 16.86 37.63
CA ASN A 25 31.23 17.31 38.85
C ASN A 25 30.48 18.51 39.44
N LYS A 26 30.38 18.62 40.77
CA LYS A 26 29.66 19.75 41.41
C LYS A 26 30.39 21.09 41.25
N LYS A 27 31.72 21.07 41.24
CA LYS A 27 32.62 22.23 41.01
C LYS A 27 33.93 21.72 40.40
N ILE A 28 34.49 22.44 39.44
CA ILE A 28 35.87 22.27 38.97
C ILE A 28 36.61 23.57 39.29
N ARG A 29 37.69 23.48 40.07
CA ARG A 29 38.49 24.65 40.48
C ARG A 29 39.66 24.92 39.54
N SER A 30 40.23 23.89 38.94
CA SER A 30 41.37 24.00 38.03
C SER A 30 41.57 22.69 37.27
N ILE A 31 42.03 22.76 36.03
CA ILE A 31 42.40 21.57 35.24
C ILE A 31 43.82 21.17 35.64
N GLY A 32 43.98 20.02 36.28
CA GLY A 32 45.23 19.64 36.94
C GLY A 32 46.35 19.17 36.01
N HIS A 33 46.03 18.56 34.87
CA HIS A 33 47.02 17.88 34.03
C HIS A 33 47.71 18.83 33.03
N LYS A 34 49.05 18.76 32.95
CA LYS A 34 49.86 19.55 32.00
C LYS A 34 49.45 19.34 30.54
N THR A 35 49.10 18.10 30.17
CA THR A 35 48.65 17.73 28.82
C THR A 35 47.35 18.42 28.46
N ASP A 36 46.37 18.42 29.37
CA ASP A 36 45.06 19.05 29.15
C ASP A 36 45.17 20.57 29.03
N LYS A 37 45.98 21.21 29.88
CA LYS A 37 46.30 22.64 29.77
C LYS A 37 46.91 23.00 28.42
N SER A 38 47.82 22.15 27.92
CA SER A 38 48.47 22.34 26.62
C SER A 38 47.46 22.26 25.47
N ILE A 39 46.54 21.28 25.50
CA ILE A 39 45.48 21.14 24.51
C ILE A 39 44.56 22.37 24.50
N LEU A 40 44.12 22.83 25.68
CA LEU A 40 43.24 23.99 25.79
C LEU A 40 43.91 25.30 25.36
N ASN A 41 45.18 25.50 25.68
CA ASN A 41 45.97 26.64 25.18
C ASN A 41 46.00 26.62 23.65
N ARG A 42 46.37 25.47 23.07
CA ARG A 42 46.48 25.31 21.62
C ARG A 42 45.16 25.53 20.90
N LEU A 43 44.05 25.05 21.47
CA LEU A 43 42.70 25.34 20.97
C LEU A 43 42.37 26.84 21.07
N ASN A 44 42.61 27.46 22.23
CA ASN A 44 42.25 28.86 22.46
C ASN A 44 43.05 29.80 21.54
N ASP A 45 44.33 29.50 21.30
CA ASP A 45 45.18 30.23 20.35
C ASP A 45 44.67 30.08 18.92
N ALA A 46 44.32 28.86 18.50
CA ALA A 46 43.75 28.62 17.17
C ALA A 46 42.41 29.34 16.97
N LEU A 47 41.54 29.35 17.99
CA LEU A 47 40.26 30.07 17.98
C LEU A 47 40.45 31.60 17.99
N SER A 48 41.46 32.11 18.69
CA SER A 48 41.74 33.55 18.75
C SER A 48 42.21 34.12 17.41
N ARG A 49 42.77 33.28 16.54
CA ARG A 49 43.12 33.62 15.15
C ARG A 49 41.91 33.62 14.20
N MET A 50 40.72 33.23 14.66
CA MET A 50 39.52 33.21 13.83
C MET A 50 38.83 34.57 13.80
N THR A 51 38.56 35.06 12.59
CA THR A 51 37.81 36.28 12.33
C THR A 51 36.32 35.96 12.22
N LEU A 52 35.64 35.87 13.36
CA LEU A 52 34.18 35.82 13.43
C LEU A 52 33.61 37.24 13.60
N SER A 53 32.55 37.55 12.87
CA SER A 53 31.76 38.77 13.09
C SER A 53 31.09 38.77 14.46
N ILE A 54 30.68 39.95 14.92
CA ILE A 54 29.97 40.10 16.20
C ILE A 54 28.65 39.31 16.19
N ASP A 55 27.94 39.30 15.07
CA ASP A 55 26.65 38.63 14.93
C ASP A 55 26.80 37.11 14.90
N GLU A 56 27.79 36.58 14.17
CA GLU A 56 28.10 35.15 14.20
C GLU A 56 28.43 34.67 15.61
N ARG A 57 29.24 35.43 16.36
CA ARG A 57 29.57 35.10 17.74
C ARG A 57 28.32 35.10 18.63
N LYS A 58 27.46 36.13 18.52
CA LYS A 58 26.20 36.18 19.25
C LYS A 58 25.28 35.01 18.93
N ASN A 59 25.19 34.61 17.66
CA ASN A 59 24.38 33.47 17.23
C ASN A 59 24.89 32.15 17.85
N LEU A 60 26.20 31.92 17.84
CA LEU A 60 26.81 30.77 18.52
C LEU A 60 26.52 30.76 20.01
N GLN A 61 26.68 31.90 20.67
CA GLN A 61 26.44 32.04 22.11
C GLN A 61 24.98 31.79 22.48
N TYR A 62 24.05 32.29 21.66
CA TYR A 62 22.63 32.03 21.83
C TYR A 62 22.30 30.55 21.63
N PHE A 63 22.81 29.92 20.58
CA PHE A 63 22.62 28.50 20.31
C PHE A 63 23.11 27.61 21.45
N LEU A 64 24.33 27.87 21.93
CA LEU A 64 24.96 27.13 23.00
C LEU A 64 24.45 27.53 24.38
N GLN A 65 23.75 28.66 24.51
CA GLN A 65 23.30 29.25 25.78
C GLN A 65 24.48 29.54 26.74
N ILE A 66 25.54 30.12 26.19
CA ILE A 66 26.79 30.48 26.89
C ILE A 66 27.00 31.99 26.87
N LYS A 67 27.95 32.48 27.68
CA LYS A 67 28.20 33.90 27.94
C LYS A 67 29.66 34.28 27.66
N HIS A 68 29.97 35.57 27.83
CA HIS A 68 31.31 36.15 27.71
C HIS A 68 31.87 36.07 26.29
N GLU A 69 33.16 35.77 26.13
CA GLU A 69 33.81 35.65 24.83
C GLU A 69 33.80 34.23 24.27
N ALA A 70 33.28 33.25 25.02
CA ALA A 70 33.32 31.86 24.65
C ALA A 70 32.36 31.57 23.49
N PHE A 71 32.78 30.69 22.58
CA PHE A 71 31.96 30.25 21.45
C PHE A 71 32.21 28.80 21.01
N LEU A 72 33.18 28.09 21.61
CA LEU A 72 33.39 26.67 21.37
C LEU A 72 33.17 25.85 22.65
N PRO A 73 32.26 24.85 22.64
CA PRO A 73 32.11 23.91 23.74
C PRO A 73 33.18 22.80 23.65
N VAL A 74 33.89 22.56 24.75
CA VAL A 74 34.87 21.48 24.88
C VAL A 74 34.44 20.55 26.02
N MET A 75 34.40 19.25 25.73
CA MET A 75 33.91 18.25 26.68
C MET A 75 35.01 17.84 27.66
N MET A 76 34.59 17.53 28.89
CA MET A 76 35.49 17.07 29.94
C MET A 76 34.81 15.97 30.75
N ASN A 77 35.55 14.92 31.09
CA ASN A 77 35.01 13.81 31.87
C ASN A 77 35.03 14.10 33.39
N LYS A 78 34.52 13.15 34.18
CA LYS A 78 34.49 13.23 35.66
C LYS A 78 35.88 13.34 36.30
N ASP A 79 36.92 12.84 35.63
CA ASP A 79 38.30 12.85 36.11
C ASP A 79 39.03 14.13 35.68
N GLU A 80 38.26 15.15 35.26
CA GLU A 80 38.75 16.46 34.79
C GLU A 80 39.68 16.38 33.56
N LYS A 81 39.62 15.28 32.81
CA LYS A 81 40.35 15.12 31.55
C LYS A 81 39.54 15.68 30.39
N VAL A 82 40.22 16.46 29.55
CA VAL A 82 39.63 17.06 28.35
C VAL A 82 39.44 15.97 27.30
N GLU A 83 38.25 15.90 26.70
CA GLU A 83 38.03 15.03 25.53
C GLU A 83 38.74 15.65 24.33
N THR A 84 39.53 14.83 23.63
CA THR A 84 40.35 15.29 22.51
C THR A 84 39.58 15.34 21.19
N ARG A 85 38.33 14.86 21.16
CA ARG A 85 37.43 15.01 20.02
C ARG A 85 36.38 16.06 20.31
N ILE A 86 36.04 16.85 19.29
CA ILE A 86 35.02 17.90 19.41
C ILE A 86 33.63 17.29 19.19
N ILE A 87 32.64 17.77 19.95
CA ILE A 87 31.25 17.36 19.77
C ILE A 87 30.67 17.94 18.48
N LYS A 88 29.88 17.17 17.75
CA LYS A 88 29.15 17.63 16.57
C LYS A 88 27.98 18.52 17.00
N PRO A 89 27.76 19.68 16.36
CA PRO A 89 26.70 20.61 16.74
C PRO A 89 25.29 20.03 16.54
N ASN A 90 25.11 19.13 15.56
CA ASN A 90 23.84 18.43 15.30
C ASN A 90 23.35 17.65 16.53
N PHE A 91 24.27 17.15 17.37
CA PHE A 91 23.90 16.42 18.57
C PHE A 91 23.28 17.34 19.63
N LEU A 92 23.64 18.62 19.64
CA LEU A 92 23.14 19.63 20.58
C LEU A 92 21.85 20.28 20.07
N LEU A 93 21.60 20.26 18.77
CA LEU A 93 20.47 20.91 18.13
C LEU A 93 19.14 20.33 18.61
N TRP A 94 18.18 21.20 18.96
CA TRP A 94 16.84 20.89 19.48
C TRP A 94 16.77 20.00 20.73
N LYS A 95 17.89 19.60 21.32
CA LYS A 95 17.91 18.80 22.55
C LYS A 95 17.88 19.64 23.83
N SER A 96 17.33 19.04 24.88
CA SER A 96 17.47 19.48 26.26
C SER A 96 18.22 18.42 27.05
N PHE A 97 19.12 18.85 27.94
CA PHE A 97 19.89 17.96 28.80
C PHE A 97 19.56 18.24 30.26
N SER A 98 19.54 17.19 31.08
CA SER A 98 19.22 17.30 32.51
C SER A 98 20.29 18.10 33.24
N PRO A 99 19.92 19.15 34.01
CA PRO A 99 20.90 19.99 34.73
C PRO A 99 21.74 19.24 35.75
N ASN A 100 21.30 18.04 36.15
CA ASN A 100 21.92 17.22 37.18
C ASN A 100 22.99 16.26 36.64
N HIS A 101 23.03 16.04 35.32
CA HIS A 101 23.99 15.14 34.67
C HIS A 101 24.84 15.90 33.66
N GLY A 102 25.95 15.31 33.24
CA GLY A 102 26.70 15.80 32.08
C GLY A 102 26.01 15.40 30.79
N ILE A 103 26.54 15.85 29.66
CA ILE A 103 26.08 15.41 28.35
C ILE A 103 26.35 13.92 28.19
N PRO A 104 25.38 13.09 27.75
CA PRO A 104 25.61 11.68 27.46
C PRO A 104 26.75 11.48 26.46
N TYR A 105 27.63 10.51 26.73
CA TYR A 105 28.68 10.14 25.80
C TYR A 105 28.14 9.18 24.75
N GLN A 106 28.13 9.62 23.49
CA GLN A 106 27.83 8.81 22.31
C GLN A 106 28.95 9.02 21.30
N LYS A 107 29.69 7.97 20.96
CA LYS A 107 30.92 8.07 20.15
C LYS A 107 30.66 8.74 18.80
N GLU A 108 29.50 8.47 18.21
CA GLU A 108 29.04 8.95 16.90
C GLU A 108 28.77 10.47 16.91
N SER A 109 28.53 11.03 18.10
CA SER A 109 28.25 12.46 18.32
C SER A 109 29.50 13.32 18.33
N PHE A 110 30.69 12.73 18.19
CA PHE A 110 31.96 13.43 18.10
C PHE A 110 32.54 13.33 16.69
N TYR A 111 33.36 14.32 16.32
CA TYR A 111 34.23 14.20 15.15
C TYR A 111 35.26 13.08 15.35
N GLU A 112 35.73 12.48 14.27
CA GLU A 112 36.69 11.38 14.34
C GLU A 112 38.10 11.89 14.62
N GLU A 113 38.38 13.13 14.21
CA GLU A 113 39.65 13.82 14.34
C GLU A 113 40.03 14.05 15.82
N ASP A 114 41.19 13.53 16.21
CA ASP A 114 41.79 13.72 17.54
C ASP A 114 42.67 14.97 17.54
N ILE A 115 42.21 16.04 18.19
CA ILE A 115 42.89 17.36 18.15
C ILE A 115 44.30 17.32 18.75
N SER A 116 44.62 16.33 19.59
CA SER A 116 45.94 16.18 20.18
C SER A 116 46.99 15.81 19.13
N LYS A 117 46.57 15.13 18.05
CA LYS A 117 47.44 14.60 16.99
C LYS A 117 47.61 15.53 15.79
N LEU A 118 46.69 16.49 15.61
CA LEU A 118 46.76 17.44 14.49
C LEU A 118 47.97 18.37 14.62
N SER A 119 48.54 18.83 13.51
CA SER A 119 49.43 19.99 13.51
C SER A 119 48.64 21.28 13.81
N ASN A 120 49.33 22.40 14.01
CA ASN A 120 48.66 23.69 14.24
C ASN A 120 47.85 24.16 13.02
N GLU A 121 48.34 23.89 11.81
CA GLU A 121 47.66 24.26 10.57
C GLU A 121 46.43 23.38 10.32
N GLU A 122 46.57 22.08 10.49
CA GLU A 122 45.46 21.12 10.41
C GLU A 122 44.37 21.43 11.43
N LEU A 123 44.77 21.80 12.66
CA LEU A 123 43.83 22.20 13.70
C LEU A 123 43.02 23.44 13.29
N ILE A 124 43.67 24.45 12.69
CA ILE A 124 42.97 25.66 12.22
C ILE A 124 41.97 25.31 11.10
N ILE A 125 42.37 24.49 10.13
CA ILE A 125 41.50 24.05 9.03
C ILE A 125 40.30 23.27 9.58
N PHE A 126 40.55 22.32 10.47
CA PHE A 126 39.51 21.53 11.13
C PHE A 126 38.54 22.42 11.92
N LEU A 127 39.06 23.32 12.76
CA LEU A 127 38.20 24.21 13.54
C LEU A 127 37.39 25.16 12.66
N LYS A 128 37.90 25.62 11.51
CA LYS A 128 37.11 26.43 10.56
C LYS A 128 35.88 25.66 10.06
N LYS A 129 36.04 24.37 9.73
CA LYS A 129 34.93 23.48 9.35
C LYS A 129 33.95 23.31 10.50
N VAL A 130 34.45 22.98 11.70
CA VAL A 130 33.62 22.81 12.90
C VAL A 130 32.80 24.06 13.19
N ILE A 131 33.43 25.24 13.23
CA ILE A 131 32.74 26.50 13.51
C ILE A 131 31.69 26.82 12.44
N ALA A 132 31.95 26.54 11.16
CA ALA A 132 30.96 26.70 10.11
C ALA A 132 29.72 25.79 10.32
N GLU A 133 29.91 24.55 10.78
CA GLU A 133 28.82 23.65 11.12
C GLU A 133 28.05 24.10 12.37
N PHE A 134 28.75 24.64 13.38
CA PHE A 134 28.13 25.22 14.58
C PHE A 134 27.29 26.46 14.23
N LEU A 135 27.79 27.33 13.35
CA LEU A 135 27.04 28.49 12.84
C LEU A 135 25.78 28.05 12.10
N PHE A 136 25.88 27.02 11.25
CA PHE A 136 24.72 26.47 10.55
C PHE A 136 23.66 25.92 11.52
N CYS A 137 24.07 25.17 12.54
CA CYS A 137 23.14 24.70 13.57
C CYS A 137 22.58 25.84 14.42
N ALA A 138 23.36 26.90 14.66
CA ALA A 138 22.88 28.07 15.36
C ALA A 138 21.75 28.78 14.60
N GLU A 139 21.87 28.89 13.27
CA GLU A 139 20.78 29.38 12.42
C GLU A 139 19.53 28.49 12.50
N LEU A 140 19.70 27.16 12.42
CA LEU A 140 18.60 26.21 12.57
C LEU A 140 17.92 26.31 13.94
N SER A 141 18.68 26.55 15.00
CA SER A 141 18.15 26.59 16.38
C SER A 141 17.19 27.74 16.66
N LYS A 142 17.12 28.75 15.78
CA LYS A 142 16.19 29.88 15.90
C LYS A 142 14.72 29.44 15.80
N LYS A 143 14.45 28.26 15.25
CA LYS A 143 13.13 27.65 15.15
C LYS A 143 13.15 26.22 15.70
N PRO A 144 12.05 25.75 16.32
CA PRO A 144 11.91 24.34 16.66
C PRO A 144 11.84 23.46 15.40
N ASP A 145 12.18 22.18 15.57
CA ASP A 145 12.10 21.13 14.55
C ASP A 145 10.74 21.09 13.82
N ASN A 146 9.64 21.11 14.56
CA ASN A 146 8.29 21.09 13.99
C ASN A 146 8.02 22.29 13.07
N GLN A 147 8.57 23.47 13.38
CA GLN A 147 8.43 24.63 12.48
C GLN A 147 9.24 24.45 11.20
N TRP A 148 10.43 23.84 11.28
CA TRP A 148 11.21 23.52 10.07
C TRP A 148 10.50 22.52 9.17
N ILE A 149 9.86 21.48 9.73
CA ILE A 149 9.05 20.54 8.95
C ILE A 149 7.94 21.27 8.16
N GLN A 150 7.27 22.25 8.79
CA GLN A 150 6.24 23.05 8.12
C GLN A 150 6.83 23.96 7.02
N ILE A 151 8.01 24.55 7.25
CA ILE A 151 8.72 25.34 6.23
C ILE A 151 9.07 24.46 5.03
N ILE A 152 9.60 23.26 5.26
CA ILE A 152 9.91 22.30 4.20
C ILE A 152 8.64 21.87 3.46
N LYS A 153 7.54 21.56 4.17
CA LYS A 153 6.23 21.24 3.55
C LYS A 153 5.77 22.37 2.63
N LYS A 154 5.86 23.61 3.11
CA LYS A 154 5.50 24.80 2.33
C LYS A 154 6.39 24.95 1.10
N ALA A 155 7.70 24.84 1.24
CA ALA A 155 8.65 24.93 0.13
C ALA A 155 8.43 23.82 -0.91
N TYR A 156 8.15 22.60 -0.45
CA TYR A 156 7.80 21.46 -1.30
C TYR A 156 6.53 21.76 -2.13
N ASN A 157 5.45 22.20 -1.47
CA ASN A 157 4.19 22.53 -2.15
C ASN A 157 4.29 23.75 -3.08
N GLN A 158 5.30 24.60 -2.88
CA GLN A 158 5.58 25.76 -3.73
C GLN A 158 6.56 25.45 -4.86
N HIS A 159 7.16 24.25 -4.89
CA HIS A 159 8.09 23.88 -5.93
C HIS A 159 7.35 23.77 -7.29
N PRO A 160 7.80 24.45 -8.36
CA PRO A 160 7.05 24.52 -9.63
C PRO A 160 6.70 23.15 -10.22
N PHE A 161 7.63 22.18 -10.13
CA PHE A 161 7.38 20.82 -10.62
C PHE A 161 6.37 20.05 -9.77
N VAL A 162 6.35 20.28 -8.45
CA VAL A 162 5.38 19.65 -7.54
C VAL A 162 3.99 20.21 -7.84
N GLN A 163 3.88 21.53 -8.03
CA GLN A 163 2.62 22.16 -8.41
C GLN A 163 2.10 21.63 -9.75
N LEU A 164 2.97 21.52 -10.74
CA LEU A 164 2.62 20.93 -12.04
C LEU A 164 2.13 19.48 -11.88
N PHE A 165 2.81 18.67 -11.07
CA PHE A 165 2.38 17.31 -10.81
C PHE A 165 1.00 17.26 -10.16
N LEU A 166 0.75 18.08 -9.13
CA LEU A 166 -0.56 18.13 -8.46
C LEU A 166 -1.67 18.61 -9.42
N GLU A 167 -1.38 19.60 -10.28
CA GLU A 167 -2.33 20.07 -11.29
C GLU A 167 -2.62 19.00 -12.36
N LYS A 168 -1.61 18.22 -12.76
CA LYS A 168 -1.69 17.21 -13.82
C LYS A 168 -1.83 15.78 -13.28
N GLN A 169 -2.14 15.63 -12.00
CA GLN A 169 -2.16 14.33 -11.34
C GLN A 169 -3.13 13.37 -12.04
N GLU A 170 -4.34 13.84 -12.35
CA GLU A 170 -5.36 13.05 -13.03
C GLU A 170 -4.86 12.55 -14.40
N ILE A 171 -4.15 13.38 -15.16
CA ILE A 171 -3.57 12.99 -16.45
C ILE A 171 -2.45 11.97 -16.24
N VAL A 172 -1.53 12.21 -15.30
CA VAL A 172 -0.42 11.28 -15.00
C VAL A 172 -0.95 9.90 -14.60
N ASP A 173 -1.92 9.86 -13.70
CA ASP A 173 -2.56 8.62 -13.23
C ASP A 173 -3.31 7.94 -14.39
N SER A 174 -4.01 8.71 -15.23
CA SER A 174 -4.70 8.18 -16.41
C SER A 174 -3.74 7.58 -17.45
N VAL A 175 -2.56 8.19 -17.65
CA VAL A 175 -1.52 7.62 -18.51
C VAL A 175 -1.00 6.31 -17.94
N GLU A 176 -0.72 6.23 -16.63
CA GLU A 176 -0.28 5.00 -15.97
C GLU A 176 -1.30 3.87 -16.11
N ILE A 177 -2.59 4.18 -15.90
CA ILE A 177 -3.68 3.22 -16.03
C ILE A 177 -3.82 2.77 -17.49
N ALA A 178 -3.87 3.71 -18.43
CA ALA A 178 -4.00 3.41 -19.85
C ALA A 178 -2.80 2.58 -20.37
N ASN A 179 -1.57 2.89 -19.94
CA ASN A 179 -0.36 2.15 -20.33
C ASN A 179 -0.38 0.66 -19.93
N ARG A 180 -1.19 0.31 -18.93
CA ARG A 180 -1.38 -1.06 -18.43
C ARG A 180 -2.68 -1.70 -18.92
N SER A 181 -3.53 -0.94 -19.63
CA SER A 181 -4.83 -1.42 -20.07
C SER A 181 -4.73 -2.42 -21.23
N PRO A 182 -5.50 -3.53 -21.22
CA PRO A 182 -5.62 -4.43 -22.36
C PRO A 182 -6.11 -3.75 -23.64
N LEU A 183 -6.79 -2.60 -23.52
CA LEU A 183 -7.33 -1.84 -24.64
C LEU A 183 -6.26 -1.40 -25.64
N LEU A 184 -5.02 -1.17 -25.18
CA LEU A 184 -3.91 -0.80 -26.06
C LEU A 184 -3.63 -1.85 -27.15
N SER A 185 -3.91 -3.12 -26.88
CA SER A 185 -3.66 -4.22 -27.83
C SER A 185 -4.63 -4.24 -29.01
N VAL A 186 -5.72 -3.47 -28.94
CA VAL A 186 -6.75 -3.36 -29.99
C VAL A 186 -6.57 -2.09 -30.83
N LEU A 187 -5.73 -1.16 -30.38
CA LEU A 187 -5.47 0.10 -31.08
C LEU A 187 -4.59 -0.11 -32.31
N SER A 188 -4.90 0.63 -33.37
CA SER A 188 -4.17 0.65 -34.64
C SER A 188 -3.77 2.09 -35.01
N PRO A 189 -2.59 2.32 -35.62
CA PRO A 189 -1.55 1.34 -35.93
C PRO A 189 -0.72 0.97 -34.68
N PRO A 190 -0.20 -0.26 -34.57
CA PRO A 190 0.59 -0.69 -33.41
C PRO A 190 1.89 0.11 -33.22
N GLU A 191 2.43 0.69 -34.29
CA GLU A 191 3.61 1.54 -34.26
C GLU A 191 3.36 2.83 -33.46
N ASP A 192 2.21 3.49 -33.67
CA ASP A 192 1.82 4.71 -32.95
C ASP A 192 1.66 4.40 -31.44
N VAL A 193 1.07 3.25 -31.11
CA VAL A 193 0.90 2.79 -29.72
C VAL A 193 2.26 2.50 -29.09
N SER A 194 3.13 1.76 -29.76
CA SER A 194 4.48 1.45 -29.28
C SER A 194 5.30 2.72 -29.05
N TYR A 195 5.23 3.67 -29.97
CA TYR A 195 5.89 4.96 -29.86
C TYR A 195 5.39 5.76 -28.65
N TRP A 196 4.06 5.78 -28.45
CA TRP A 196 3.46 6.42 -27.28
C TRP A 196 3.93 5.79 -25.98
N ARG A 197 3.93 4.45 -25.86
CA ARG A 197 4.40 3.74 -24.65
C ARG A 197 5.88 4.03 -24.34
N GLN A 198 6.73 4.05 -25.35
CA GLN A 198 8.14 4.40 -25.18
C GLN A 198 8.29 5.84 -24.63
N ARG A 199 7.50 6.79 -25.12
CA ARG A 199 7.49 8.15 -24.61
C ARG A 199 6.96 8.25 -23.18
N VAL A 200 5.91 7.50 -22.85
CA VAL A 200 5.35 7.45 -21.49
C VAL A 200 6.43 7.12 -20.46
N GLU A 201 7.25 6.11 -20.72
CA GLU A 201 8.34 5.72 -19.81
C GLU A 201 9.33 6.87 -19.54
N ILE A 202 9.69 7.62 -20.58
CA ILE A 202 10.64 8.74 -20.47
C ILE A 202 10.01 9.95 -19.78
N VAL A 203 8.77 10.29 -20.15
CA VAL A 203 8.09 11.50 -19.65
C VAL A 203 7.59 11.33 -18.23
N LEU A 204 7.12 10.14 -17.84
CA LEU A 204 6.60 9.89 -16.51
C LEU A 204 7.67 9.66 -15.45
N TRP A 205 8.90 9.31 -15.85
CA TRP A 205 9.98 9.01 -14.92
C TRP A 205 10.21 10.09 -13.82
N PRO A 206 10.25 11.41 -14.13
CA PRO A 206 10.41 12.43 -13.10
C PRO A 206 9.23 12.51 -12.13
N TYR A 207 8.01 12.22 -12.60
CA TYR A 207 6.80 12.21 -11.78
C TYR A 207 6.77 10.98 -10.85
N ARG A 208 7.18 9.81 -11.35
CA ARG A 208 7.30 8.57 -10.55
C ARG A 208 8.33 8.68 -9.42
N LYS A 209 9.40 9.45 -9.65
CA LYS A 209 10.44 9.73 -8.65
C LYS A 209 10.04 10.77 -7.59
N LEU A 210 8.96 11.51 -7.82
CA LEU A 210 8.55 12.57 -6.92
C LEU A 210 8.00 11.99 -5.60
N PRO A 211 8.60 12.28 -4.44
CA PRO A 211 8.10 11.76 -3.18
C PRO A 211 6.81 12.50 -2.79
N LEU A 212 5.64 11.85 -2.88
CA LEU A 212 4.39 12.43 -2.37
C LEU A 212 4.49 12.72 -0.87
N TRP A 213 4.08 13.91 -0.44
CA TRP A 213 4.02 14.29 0.97
C TRP A 213 3.04 13.40 1.73
N CYS A 214 3.51 12.71 2.78
CA CYS A 214 2.67 11.85 3.63
C CYS A 214 2.32 12.55 4.96
N GLU A 215 1.35 12.02 5.70
CA GLU A 215 0.92 12.55 7.00
C GLU A 215 1.61 11.87 8.20
N HIS A 216 2.52 10.91 7.97
CA HIS A 216 3.32 10.29 9.04
C HIS A 216 4.29 11.27 9.70
N ASP A 217 4.71 10.94 10.92
CA ASP A 217 5.75 11.64 11.65
C ASP A 217 7.07 11.67 10.86
N LYS A 218 7.75 12.81 10.91
CA LYS A 218 9.00 13.05 10.19
C LYS A 218 10.09 13.48 11.14
N SER A 219 11.29 13.04 10.85
CA SER A 219 12.50 13.46 11.57
C SER A 219 13.35 14.37 10.68
N LEU A 220 14.17 15.21 11.30
CA LEU A 220 15.06 16.11 10.59
C LEU A 220 16.50 15.63 10.71
N ILE A 221 17.13 15.41 9.55
CA ILE A 221 18.54 15.08 9.43
C ILE A 221 19.28 16.31 8.91
N VAL A 222 20.31 16.74 9.64
CA VAL A 222 21.06 17.96 9.34
C VAL A 222 22.35 17.59 8.61
N LEU A 223 22.50 18.08 7.37
CA LEU A 223 23.72 17.94 6.58
C LEU A 223 24.45 19.28 6.50
N SER A 224 25.17 19.62 7.57
CA SER A 224 25.82 20.92 7.77
C SER A 224 26.85 21.27 6.70
N SER A 225 27.60 20.28 6.20
CA SER A 225 28.61 20.46 5.13
C SER A 225 27.99 20.91 3.80
N LYS A 226 26.77 20.47 3.50
CA LYS A 226 26.00 20.85 2.31
C LYS A 226 25.00 21.98 2.57
N LYS A 227 24.88 22.44 3.82
CA LYS A 227 23.83 23.37 4.27
C LYS A 227 22.41 22.90 3.93
N LEU A 228 22.18 21.60 4.01
CA LEU A 228 20.90 20.95 3.71
C LEU A 228 20.22 20.45 4.98
N LEU A 229 18.89 20.50 4.94
CA LEU A 229 18.02 19.87 5.91
C LEU A 229 17.21 18.80 5.17
N ILE A 230 17.31 17.56 5.63
CA ILE A 230 16.54 16.44 5.08
C ILE A 230 15.41 16.14 6.06
N CYS A 231 14.17 16.20 5.56
CA CYS A 231 13.01 15.71 6.27
C CYS A 231 12.81 14.25 5.88
N ASP A 232 13.01 13.34 6.82
CA ASP A 232 12.91 11.90 6.60
C ASP A 232 11.63 11.34 7.21
N CYS A 233 10.93 10.49 6.46
CA CYS A 233 9.81 9.70 6.92
C CYS A 233 10.20 8.22 6.96
N SER A 234 10.44 7.68 8.14
CA SER A 234 10.86 6.29 8.34
C SER A 234 9.81 5.26 7.90
N PHE A 235 8.52 5.61 7.92
CA PHE A 235 7.44 4.72 7.48
C PHE A 235 7.36 4.60 5.95
N CYS A 236 7.46 5.74 5.24
CA CYS A 236 7.38 5.75 3.77
C CYS A 236 8.74 5.58 3.09
N GLN A 237 9.85 5.66 3.84
CA GLN A 237 11.21 5.71 3.32
C GLN A 237 11.39 6.83 2.28
N LYS A 238 10.78 7.99 2.56
CA LYS A 238 10.81 9.17 1.69
C LYS A 238 11.56 10.30 2.35
N GLU A 239 12.44 10.93 1.57
CA GLU A 239 13.22 12.08 1.99
C GLU A 239 12.79 13.34 1.23
N TYR A 240 12.75 14.47 1.94
CA TYR A 240 12.50 15.80 1.36
C TYR A 240 13.69 16.70 1.65
N HIS A 241 14.39 17.13 0.60
CA HIS A 241 15.64 17.87 0.73
C HIS A 241 15.39 19.37 0.65
N TYR A 242 15.88 20.14 1.61
CA TYR A 242 15.68 21.58 1.66
C TYR A 242 17.02 22.32 1.85
N CYS A 243 17.26 23.31 0.98
CA CYS A 243 18.44 24.15 1.01
C CYS A 243 18.15 25.45 1.73
N LEU A 244 18.79 25.66 2.88
CA LEU A 244 18.63 26.88 3.67
C LEU A 244 19.18 28.13 2.96
N LYS A 245 20.26 27.99 2.18
CA LYS A 245 20.90 29.13 1.51
C LYS A 245 20.01 29.73 0.42
N GLU A 246 19.30 28.87 -0.30
CA GLU A 246 18.43 29.27 -1.42
C GLU A 246 16.97 29.42 -1.01
N ASP A 247 16.63 29.02 0.22
CA ASP A 247 15.27 28.95 0.75
C ASP A 247 14.33 28.15 -0.16
N LYS A 248 14.81 26.98 -0.62
CA LYS A 248 14.12 26.17 -1.64
C LYS A 248 14.21 24.69 -1.34
N TYR A 249 13.13 24.00 -1.71
CA TYR A 249 13.11 22.55 -1.84
C TYR A 249 13.97 22.13 -3.03
N LEU A 250 14.74 21.05 -2.87
CA LEU A 250 15.59 20.48 -3.90
C LEU A 250 15.04 19.14 -4.33
N LEU A 251 14.93 18.94 -5.64
CA LEU A 251 14.75 17.63 -6.24
C LEU A 251 16.12 17.01 -6.53
N GLU A 252 16.17 15.67 -6.54
CA GLU A 252 17.35 14.92 -6.98
C GLU A 252 17.76 15.34 -8.41
N GLU A 253 16.76 15.50 -9.28
CA GLU A 253 16.91 16.08 -10.61
C GLU A 253 15.90 17.20 -10.80
N ASN A 254 16.37 18.36 -11.27
CA ASN A 254 15.52 19.49 -11.58
C ASN A 254 15.03 19.40 -13.03
N PRO A 255 13.77 18.97 -13.28
CA PRO A 255 13.26 18.88 -14.63
C PRO A 255 13.12 20.27 -15.25
N ASN A 256 13.38 20.36 -16.56
CA ASN A 256 13.10 21.58 -17.31
C ASN A 256 11.58 21.78 -17.39
N MET A 257 11.06 22.78 -16.66
CA MET A 257 9.62 23.04 -16.54
C MET A 257 8.92 23.24 -17.89
N ASN A 258 9.53 23.98 -18.82
CA ASN A 258 8.95 24.20 -20.14
C ASN A 258 8.83 22.89 -20.93
N GLN A 259 9.80 21.99 -20.77
CA GLN A 259 9.72 20.66 -21.38
C GLN A 259 8.72 19.77 -20.66
N ALA A 260 8.66 19.80 -19.33
CA ALA A 260 7.76 18.97 -18.53
C ALA A 260 6.29 19.25 -18.87
N ILE A 261 5.90 20.53 -18.94
CA ILE A 261 4.55 20.97 -19.32
C ILE A 261 4.21 20.48 -20.73
N LYS A 262 5.10 20.76 -21.70
CA LYS A 262 4.90 20.37 -23.10
C LYS A 262 4.80 18.85 -23.24
N ARG A 263 5.65 18.10 -22.55
CA ARG A 263 5.72 16.63 -22.67
C ARG A 263 4.45 15.95 -22.15
N ILE A 264 3.90 16.38 -21.01
CA ILE A 264 2.62 15.85 -20.51
C ILE A 264 1.49 16.12 -21.52
N ALA A 265 1.36 17.38 -21.97
CA ALA A 265 0.32 17.74 -22.92
C ALA A 265 0.48 16.99 -24.26
N THR A 266 1.72 16.79 -24.70
CA THR A 266 2.01 16.02 -25.92
C THR A 266 1.59 14.56 -25.76
N ILE A 267 1.86 13.92 -24.62
CA ILE A 267 1.46 12.53 -24.39
C ILE A 267 -0.05 12.35 -24.39
N GLU A 268 -0.77 13.27 -23.74
CA GLU A 268 -2.23 13.29 -23.75
C GLU A 268 -2.77 13.47 -25.18
N ASN A 269 -2.29 14.48 -25.90
CA ASN A 269 -2.72 14.74 -27.28
C ASN A 269 -2.43 13.56 -28.20
N GLN A 270 -1.24 12.97 -28.12
CA GLN A 270 -0.88 11.79 -28.92
C GLN A 270 -1.78 10.60 -28.63
N PHE A 271 -2.13 10.36 -27.36
CA PHE A 271 -3.09 9.32 -27.03
C PHE A 271 -4.46 9.63 -27.64
N ASN A 272 -4.95 10.86 -27.48
CA ASN A 272 -6.24 11.28 -28.01
C ASN A 272 -6.31 11.15 -29.54
N GLU A 273 -5.25 11.54 -30.27
CA GLU A 273 -5.14 11.35 -31.72
C GLU A 273 -5.18 9.86 -32.12
N ILE A 274 -4.53 8.98 -31.36
CA ILE A 274 -4.62 7.54 -31.60
C ILE A 274 -6.08 7.09 -31.45
N ILE A 275 -6.77 7.52 -30.39
CA ILE A 275 -8.17 7.12 -30.16
C ILE A 275 -9.10 7.67 -31.25
N GLU A 276 -8.90 8.90 -31.71
CA GLU A 276 -9.69 9.50 -32.79
C GLU A 276 -9.61 8.69 -34.09
N LYS A 277 -8.44 8.13 -34.41
CA LYS A 277 -8.26 7.22 -35.55
C LYS A 277 -8.95 5.86 -35.37
N ASN A 278 -9.27 5.47 -34.13
CA ASN A 278 -9.84 4.17 -33.77
C ASN A 278 -11.35 4.25 -33.47
N THR A 279 -12.12 4.83 -34.39
CA THR A 279 -13.57 5.07 -34.23
C THR A 279 -14.37 3.81 -33.88
N LYS A 280 -14.02 2.65 -34.44
CA LYS A 280 -14.68 1.39 -34.13
C LYS A 280 -14.56 1.01 -32.65
N LEU A 281 -13.39 1.21 -32.05
CA LEU A 281 -13.19 0.97 -30.61
C LEU A 281 -14.05 1.92 -29.78
N VAL A 282 -14.05 3.21 -30.14
CA VAL A 282 -14.85 4.23 -29.43
C VAL A 282 -16.33 3.84 -29.44
N ASN A 283 -16.88 3.44 -30.59
CA ASN A 283 -18.27 3.01 -30.70
C ASN A 283 -18.56 1.78 -29.81
N ASN A 284 -17.64 0.80 -29.76
CA ASN A 284 -17.81 -0.36 -28.89
C ASN A 284 -17.79 0.02 -27.40
N LEU A 285 -16.92 0.95 -27.00
CA LEU A 285 -16.85 1.43 -25.63
C LEU A 285 -18.10 2.22 -25.23
N GLU A 286 -18.62 3.07 -26.13
CA GLU A 286 -19.90 3.75 -25.95
C GLU A 286 -21.05 2.75 -25.82
N PHE A 287 -21.03 1.70 -26.62
CA PHE A 287 -22.02 0.64 -26.52
C PHE A 287 -21.96 -0.11 -25.18
N LEU A 288 -20.77 -0.41 -24.67
CA LEU A 288 -20.61 -1.00 -23.33
C LEU A 288 -21.19 -0.08 -22.24
N VAL A 289 -20.96 1.23 -22.34
CA VAL A 289 -21.56 2.22 -21.44
C VAL A 289 -23.08 2.19 -21.54
N TYR A 290 -23.62 2.11 -22.76
CA TYR A 290 -25.07 2.01 -22.97
C TYR A 290 -25.66 0.75 -22.32
N ILE A 291 -25.10 -0.43 -22.58
CA ILE A 291 -25.60 -1.70 -22.02
C ILE A 291 -25.61 -1.62 -20.50
N LYS A 292 -24.49 -1.18 -19.90
CA LYS A 292 -24.35 -1.08 -18.44
C LYS A 292 -25.30 -0.10 -17.78
N LYS A 293 -25.80 0.90 -18.52
CA LYS A 293 -26.78 1.88 -18.01
C LYS A 293 -28.21 1.41 -18.16
N ASN A 294 -28.54 0.74 -19.26
CA ASN A 294 -29.93 0.41 -19.61
C ASN A 294 -30.34 -1.01 -19.21
N ILE A 295 -29.37 -1.93 -19.10
CA ILE A 295 -29.62 -3.32 -18.73
C ILE A 295 -29.14 -3.54 -17.29
N ASP A 296 -30.06 -3.98 -16.43
CA ASP A 296 -29.72 -4.42 -15.07
C ASP A 296 -29.07 -5.81 -15.10
N ILE A 297 -27.78 -5.82 -15.43
CA ILE A 297 -26.94 -7.03 -15.45
C ILE A 297 -26.99 -7.73 -14.09
N SER A 298 -27.10 -6.98 -12.98
CA SER A 298 -27.12 -7.57 -11.64
C SER A 298 -28.36 -8.44 -11.42
N LYS A 299 -29.51 -8.03 -11.96
CA LYS A 299 -30.75 -8.82 -11.94
C LYS A 299 -30.62 -10.08 -12.77
N ILE A 300 -30.01 -10.01 -13.95
CA ILE A 300 -29.82 -11.20 -14.82
C ILE A 300 -28.86 -12.18 -14.15
N VAL A 301 -27.74 -11.71 -13.60
CA VAL A 301 -26.80 -12.56 -12.84
C VAL A 301 -27.48 -13.23 -11.65
N LYS A 302 -28.38 -12.54 -10.93
CA LYS A 302 -29.19 -13.18 -9.86
C LYS A 302 -30.08 -14.30 -10.39
N LEU A 303 -30.74 -14.11 -11.53
CA LEU A 303 -31.56 -15.16 -12.16
C LEU A 303 -30.72 -16.37 -12.58
N VAL A 304 -29.52 -16.13 -13.14
CA VAL A 304 -28.56 -17.19 -13.47
C VAL A 304 -28.15 -17.96 -12.23
N ASN A 305 -27.77 -17.27 -11.15
CA ASN A 305 -27.38 -17.94 -9.89
C ASN A 305 -28.54 -18.72 -9.27
N GLN A 306 -29.78 -18.23 -9.38
CA GLN A 306 -30.96 -18.97 -8.95
C GLN A 306 -31.13 -20.27 -9.74
N ILE A 307 -30.94 -20.23 -11.06
CA ILE A 307 -31.01 -21.43 -11.91
C ILE A 307 -29.85 -22.39 -11.63
N ASP A 308 -28.62 -21.88 -11.46
CA ASP A 308 -27.46 -22.70 -11.12
C ASP A 308 -27.61 -23.37 -9.74
N SER A 309 -28.38 -22.78 -8.82
CA SER A 309 -28.73 -23.37 -7.52
C SER A 309 -29.81 -24.45 -7.59
N LEU A 310 -30.46 -24.62 -8.76
CA LEU A 310 -31.48 -25.63 -8.91
C LEU A 310 -30.86 -27.04 -8.93
N PRO A 311 -31.60 -28.05 -8.45
CA PRO A 311 -31.15 -29.43 -8.40
C PRO A 311 -30.82 -30.07 -9.77
N PHE A 312 -31.08 -29.38 -10.88
CA PHE A 312 -30.99 -29.90 -12.24
C PHE A 312 -29.97 -29.13 -13.08
N ASN A 313 -29.30 -29.83 -13.99
CA ASN A 313 -28.55 -29.18 -15.06
C ASN A 313 -29.55 -28.67 -16.11
N ILE A 314 -30.09 -27.48 -15.88
CA ILE A 314 -30.94 -26.82 -16.87
C ILE A 314 -30.05 -26.31 -17.99
N THR A 315 -30.30 -26.79 -19.20
CA THR A 315 -29.61 -26.29 -20.38
C THR A 315 -30.33 -25.04 -20.87
N ILE A 316 -29.66 -23.90 -20.74
CA ILE A 316 -30.10 -22.63 -21.34
C ILE A 316 -29.71 -22.65 -22.82
N GLU A 317 -30.64 -22.37 -23.72
CA GLU A 317 -30.40 -22.40 -25.17
C GLU A 317 -29.51 -21.23 -25.59
N ASN A 318 -29.73 -20.04 -25.01
CA ASN A 318 -28.97 -18.84 -25.33
C ASN A 318 -27.61 -18.77 -24.61
N GLN A 319 -26.72 -19.72 -24.93
CA GLN A 319 -25.36 -19.80 -24.38
C GLN A 319 -24.50 -18.57 -24.73
N PHE A 320 -24.76 -17.93 -25.87
CA PHE A 320 -24.08 -16.71 -26.27
C PHE A 320 -24.34 -15.56 -25.26
N ALA A 321 -25.60 -15.23 -25.01
CA ALA A 321 -25.96 -14.15 -24.08
C ALA A 321 -25.53 -14.48 -22.63
N MET A 322 -25.55 -15.76 -22.25
CA MET A 322 -25.04 -16.21 -20.94
C MET A 322 -23.57 -15.86 -20.74
N ASN A 323 -22.73 -16.17 -21.73
CA ASN A 323 -21.31 -15.84 -21.69
C ASN A 323 -21.09 -14.32 -21.73
N LEU A 324 -21.86 -13.60 -22.54
CA LEU A 324 -21.81 -12.15 -22.62
C LEU A 324 -22.15 -11.49 -21.27
N ILE A 325 -23.20 -11.95 -20.58
CA ILE A 325 -23.57 -11.43 -19.25
C ILE A 325 -22.49 -11.70 -18.20
N LYS A 326 -21.84 -12.87 -18.26
CA LYS A 326 -20.69 -13.18 -17.39
C LYS A 326 -19.54 -12.22 -17.63
N GLU A 327 -19.12 -12.00 -18.87
CA GLU A 327 -18.07 -11.03 -19.20
C GLU A 327 -18.48 -9.61 -18.79
N LEU A 328 -19.71 -9.19 -19.12
CA LEU A 328 -20.24 -7.88 -18.74
C LEU A 328 -20.29 -7.70 -17.22
N SER A 329 -20.53 -8.75 -16.43
CA SER A 329 -20.55 -8.61 -14.96
C SER A 329 -19.19 -8.20 -14.36
N GLN A 330 -18.09 -8.51 -15.05
CA GLN A 330 -16.72 -8.30 -14.59
C GLN A 330 -16.13 -6.94 -15.03
N ILE A 331 -16.77 -6.24 -15.97
CA ILE A 331 -16.27 -4.94 -16.44
C ILE A 331 -16.82 -3.76 -15.63
N SER A 332 -16.02 -2.71 -15.51
CA SER A 332 -16.47 -1.38 -15.09
C SER A 332 -16.39 -0.39 -16.24
N VAL A 333 -17.41 0.46 -16.34
CA VAL A 333 -17.51 1.50 -17.36
C VAL A 333 -17.70 2.87 -16.70
N PRO A 334 -17.24 3.97 -17.33
CA PRO A 334 -17.44 5.30 -16.80
C PRO A 334 -18.91 5.74 -16.84
N PHE A 335 -19.28 6.60 -15.89
CA PHE A 335 -20.62 7.21 -15.82
C PHE A 335 -20.85 8.25 -16.92
N SER A 336 -19.82 9.02 -17.27
CA SER A 336 -19.89 10.10 -18.24
C SER A 336 -18.66 10.10 -19.15
N ARG A 337 -18.81 10.73 -20.32
CA ARG A 337 -17.71 10.96 -21.25
C ARG A 337 -16.91 12.18 -20.81
N SER A 338 -15.59 12.06 -20.79
CA SER A 338 -14.67 13.20 -20.63
C SER A 338 -14.33 13.80 -22.00
N ASN A 339 -13.96 15.07 -22.04
CA ASN A 339 -13.46 15.73 -23.25
C ASN A 339 -12.12 15.14 -23.71
N SER A 340 -11.32 14.61 -22.77
CA SER A 340 -10.07 13.92 -23.08
C SER A 340 -10.34 12.42 -23.20
N SER A 341 -10.01 11.86 -24.36
CA SER A 341 -10.14 10.41 -24.63
C SER A 341 -9.28 9.59 -23.69
N LEU A 342 -8.09 10.07 -23.32
CA LEU A 342 -7.22 9.47 -22.32
C LEU A 342 -7.94 9.33 -20.97
N LEU A 343 -8.47 10.44 -20.45
CA LEU A 343 -9.17 10.45 -19.16
C LEU A 343 -10.38 9.51 -19.22
N TRP A 344 -11.17 9.57 -20.29
CA TRP A 344 -12.34 8.72 -20.45
C TRP A 344 -11.99 7.22 -20.51
N ILE A 345 -10.99 6.84 -21.30
CA ILE A 345 -10.59 5.44 -21.46
C ILE A 345 -9.94 4.87 -20.20
N SER A 346 -9.21 5.69 -19.44
CA SER A 346 -8.59 5.26 -18.19
C SER A 346 -9.60 4.75 -17.14
N LEU A 347 -10.86 5.17 -17.24
CA LEU A 347 -11.94 4.77 -16.33
C LEU A 347 -12.58 3.42 -16.69
N PHE A 348 -12.24 2.83 -17.83
CA PHE A 348 -12.70 1.49 -18.19
C PHE A 348 -11.83 0.41 -17.53
N HIS A 349 -12.46 -0.51 -16.81
CA HIS A 349 -11.83 -1.75 -16.40
C HIS A 349 -12.38 -2.89 -17.27
N ILE A 350 -11.58 -3.33 -18.24
CA ILE A 350 -11.91 -4.42 -19.15
C ILE A 350 -10.81 -5.48 -19.00
N PRO A 351 -11.07 -6.63 -18.35
CA PRO A 351 -10.05 -7.64 -18.07
C PRO A 351 -9.46 -8.27 -19.35
N THR A 352 -10.28 -8.44 -20.39
CA THR A 352 -9.89 -9.10 -21.64
C THR A 352 -10.49 -8.40 -22.86
N ILE A 353 -9.80 -8.50 -24.00
CA ILE A 353 -10.27 -7.94 -25.28
C ILE A 353 -11.26 -8.85 -26.03
N THR A 354 -11.59 -10.01 -25.46
CA THR A 354 -12.52 -10.98 -26.06
C THR A 354 -13.89 -10.35 -26.27
N LEU A 355 -14.39 -9.65 -25.26
CA LEU A 355 -15.65 -8.92 -25.31
C LEU A 355 -15.71 -7.97 -26.52
N LEU A 356 -14.68 -7.16 -26.74
CA LEU A 356 -14.64 -6.21 -27.86
C LEU A 356 -14.64 -6.91 -29.23
N LYS A 357 -13.98 -8.07 -29.34
CA LYS A 357 -14.04 -8.89 -30.57
C LYS A 357 -15.43 -9.44 -30.81
N THR A 358 -16.12 -9.85 -29.75
CA THR A 358 -17.51 -10.30 -29.80
C THR A 358 -18.42 -9.17 -30.28
N LEU A 359 -18.34 -7.99 -29.68
CA LEU A 359 -19.15 -6.82 -30.07
C LEU A 359 -18.95 -6.40 -31.53
N ASN A 360 -17.79 -6.68 -32.12
CA ASN A 360 -17.51 -6.36 -33.53
C ASN A 360 -18.32 -7.21 -34.53
N ASN A 361 -18.84 -8.36 -34.11
CA ASN A 361 -19.51 -9.33 -34.97
C ASN A 361 -21.04 -9.25 -34.92
N TYR A 362 -21.58 -8.46 -33.99
CA TYR A 362 -23.02 -8.33 -33.78
C TYR A 362 -23.41 -6.87 -33.75
N SER A 363 -24.58 -6.58 -34.29
CA SER A 363 -25.22 -5.29 -34.15
C SER A 363 -25.73 -5.05 -32.73
N PHE A 364 -25.98 -3.79 -32.44
CA PHE A 364 -26.56 -3.35 -31.17
C PHE A 364 -27.89 -4.04 -30.86
N ASP A 365 -28.78 -4.10 -31.87
CA ASP A 365 -30.11 -4.67 -31.72
C ASP A 365 -30.04 -6.18 -31.46
N GLU A 366 -29.19 -6.92 -32.18
CA GLU A 366 -29.01 -8.36 -31.99
C GLU A 366 -28.54 -8.72 -30.57
N ILE A 367 -27.64 -7.91 -29.99
CA ILE A 367 -27.17 -8.13 -28.62
C ILE A 367 -28.25 -7.83 -27.60
N ASN A 368 -28.97 -6.72 -27.74
CA ASN A 368 -30.06 -6.38 -26.82
C ASN A 368 -31.18 -7.43 -26.89
N GLU A 369 -31.60 -7.83 -28.08
CA GLU A 369 -32.59 -8.89 -28.28
C GLU A 369 -32.12 -10.21 -27.66
N SER A 370 -30.84 -10.56 -27.81
CA SER A 370 -30.27 -11.76 -27.20
C SER A 370 -30.31 -11.71 -25.68
N ILE A 371 -29.98 -10.56 -25.07
CA ILE A 371 -30.01 -10.38 -23.62
C ILE A 371 -31.45 -10.41 -23.09
N GLU A 372 -32.38 -9.75 -23.77
CA GLU A 372 -33.81 -9.77 -23.39
C GLU A 372 -34.42 -11.16 -23.53
N SER A 373 -34.09 -11.88 -24.61
CA SER A 373 -34.51 -13.25 -24.85
C SER A 373 -34.00 -14.16 -23.75
N LEU A 374 -32.71 -14.05 -23.39
CA LEU A 374 -32.14 -14.78 -22.25
C LEU A 374 -32.88 -14.47 -20.95
N GLN A 375 -33.14 -13.19 -20.65
CA GLN A 375 -33.86 -12.85 -19.43
C GLN A 375 -35.27 -13.46 -19.40
N LYS A 376 -35.99 -13.45 -20.53
CA LYS A 376 -37.32 -14.10 -20.65
C LYS A 376 -37.21 -15.62 -20.47
N GLU A 377 -36.21 -16.25 -21.07
CA GLU A 377 -35.92 -17.67 -20.94
C GLU A 377 -35.66 -18.05 -19.47
N LEU A 378 -34.76 -17.34 -18.77
CA LEU A 378 -34.44 -17.58 -17.36
C LEU A 378 -35.68 -17.43 -16.47
N VAL A 379 -36.48 -16.39 -16.69
CA VAL A 379 -37.75 -16.20 -15.93
C VAL A 379 -38.75 -17.30 -16.25
N ASN A 380 -38.84 -17.75 -17.50
CA ASN A 380 -39.77 -18.79 -17.91
C ASN A 380 -39.40 -20.15 -17.29
N VAL A 381 -38.10 -20.48 -17.30
CA VAL A 381 -37.53 -21.64 -16.62
C VAL A 381 -37.89 -21.62 -15.14
N LEU A 382 -37.62 -20.51 -14.45
CA LEU A 382 -37.92 -20.40 -13.02
C LEU A 382 -39.41 -20.48 -12.69
N ARG A 383 -40.29 -19.95 -13.56
CA ARG A 383 -41.75 -19.99 -13.36
C ARG A 383 -42.36 -21.37 -13.57
N HIS A 384 -41.84 -22.14 -14.52
CA HIS A 384 -42.36 -23.47 -14.86
C HIS A 384 -41.59 -24.60 -14.20
N PHE A 385 -40.60 -24.26 -13.37
CA PHE A 385 -39.86 -25.23 -12.59
C PHE A 385 -40.75 -25.79 -11.47
N ALA A 386 -41.19 -27.04 -11.62
CA ALA A 386 -41.90 -27.79 -10.61
C ALA A 386 -41.18 -29.13 -10.39
N ILE A 387 -40.68 -29.36 -9.19
CA ILE A 387 -40.08 -30.65 -8.82
C ILE A 387 -41.23 -31.65 -8.65
N LYS A 388 -41.21 -32.74 -9.41
CA LYS A 388 -42.09 -33.88 -9.16
C LYS A 388 -41.44 -34.78 -8.11
N PRO A 389 -41.98 -34.90 -6.88
CA PRO A 389 -41.28 -35.56 -5.76
C PRO A 389 -40.88 -37.02 -6.04
N ASP A 390 -41.68 -37.71 -6.87
CA ASP A 390 -41.51 -39.13 -7.20
C ASP A 390 -40.58 -39.39 -8.41
N GLU A 391 -40.14 -38.35 -9.11
CA GLU A 391 -39.23 -38.52 -10.24
C GLU A 391 -37.85 -39.01 -9.76
N THR A 392 -37.23 -39.92 -10.51
CA THR A 392 -35.94 -40.53 -10.12
C THR A 392 -34.80 -39.53 -10.31
N LEU A 393 -34.09 -39.21 -9.23
CA LEU A 393 -32.88 -38.37 -9.26
C LEU A 393 -31.60 -39.21 -9.38
N ILE A 394 -31.45 -40.28 -8.60
CA ILE A 394 -30.24 -41.12 -8.59
C ILE A 394 -30.58 -42.56 -8.95
N LYS A 395 -29.84 -43.12 -9.91
CA LYS A 395 -29.91 -44.55 -10.27
C LYS A 395 -28.59 -45.24 -9.98
N ILE A 396 -28.62 -46.25 -9.11
CA ILE A 396 -27.45 -47.10 -8.80
C ILE A 396 -27.85 -48.54 -9.04
N LYS A 397 -27.38 -49.09 -10.17
CA LYS A 397 -27.79 -50.40 -10.71
C LYS A 397 -29.32 -50.45 -10.91
N GLU A 398 -29.99 -51.34 -10.20
CA GLU A 398 -31.44 -51.56 -10.21
C GLU A 398 -32.16 -50.69 -9.18
N ASN A 399 -31.44 -50.00 -8.29
CA ASN A 399 -32.06 -49.16 -7.29
C ASN A 399 -32.21 -47.72 -7.80
N HIS A 400 -33.36 -47.14 -7.52
CA HIS A 400 -33.77 -45.81 -7.92
C HIS A 400 -34.14 -44.99 -6.68
N LEU A 401 -33.61 -43.77 -6.57
CA LEU A 401 -33.99 -42.83 -5.51
C LEU A 401 -34.69 -41.63 -6.15
N SER A 402 -35.90 -41.34 -5.66
CA SER A 402 -36.65 -40.16 -6.07
C SER A 402 -36.09 -38.88 -5.46
N TYR A 403 -36.48 -37.73 -6.00
CA TYR A 403 -36.16 -36.42 -5.42
C TYR A 403 -36.53 -36.34 -3.94
N PHE A 404 -37.72 -36.80 -3.57
CA PHE A 404 -38.17 -36.87 -2.17
C PHE A 404 -37.23 -37.72 -1.31
N THR A 405 -36.82 -38.87 -1.83
CA THR A 405 -35.97 -39.81 -1.10
C THR A 405 -34.57 -39.23 -0.88
N VAL A 406 -34.00 -38.58 -1.90
CA VAL A 406 -32.69 -37.91 -1.80
C VAL A 406 -32.77 -36.71 -0.86
N ALA A 407 -33.82 -35.89 -0.94
CA ALA A 407 -34.01 -34.76 -0.03
C ALA A 407 -34.09 -35.20 1.43
N ARG A 408 -34.78 -36.30 1.73
CA ARG A 408 -34.79 -36.89 3.08
C ARG A 408 -33.42 -37.34 3.54
N ILE A 409 -32.62 -37.95 2.66
CA ILE A 409 -31.24 -38.33 2.96
C ILE A 409 -30.40 -37.08 3.26
N LEU A 410 -30.47 -36.05 2.42
CA LEU A 410 -29.75 -34.79 2.64
C LEU A 410 -30.16 -34.11 3.95
N LYS A 411 -31.47 -34.01 4.23
CA LYS A 411 -32.01 -33.45 5.48
C LYS A 411 -31.49 -34.16 6.72
N GLY A 412 -31.24 -35.47 6.63
CA GLY A 412 -30.68 -36.24 7.74
C GLY A 412 -29.17 -36.18 7.83
N ILE A 413 -28.47 -35.89 6.73
CA ILE A 413 -27.02 -35.61 6.77
C ILE A 413 -26.74 -34.31 7.55
N ILE A 414 -27.65 -33.32 7.51
CA ILE A 414 -27.53 -32.07 8.30
C ILE A 414 -27.40 -32.36 9.81
N SER A 415 -28.09 -33.39 10.33
CA SER A 415 -27.97 -33.76 11.75
C SER A 415 -26.78 -34.69 12.04
N LEU A 416 -25.93 -34.99 11.04
CA LEU A 416 -24.83 -35.96 11.09
C LEU A 416 -23.50 -35.38 10.56
N GLU A 417 -23.37 -34.05 10.47
CA GLU A 417 -22.26 -33.36 9.78
C GLU A 417 -20.86 -33.77 10.27
N ASP A 418 -20.72 -34.09 11.56
CA ASP A 418 -19.44 -34.47 12.19
C ASP A 418 -19.09 -35.96 12.06
N LEU A 419 -19.98 -36.78 11.48
CA LEU A 419 -19.79 -38.22 11.39
C LEU A 419 -19.04 -38.62 10.11
N SER A 420 -18.14 -39.60 10.26
CA SER A 420 -17.40 -40.12 9.13
C SER A 420 -18.30 -40.79 8.09
N PHE A 421 -17.86 -40.75 6.83
CA PHE A 421 -18.50 -41.40 5.68
C PHE A 421 -18.97 -42.84 5.96
N HIS A 422 -18.12 -43.63 6.62
CA HIS A 422 -18.42 -45.02 6.94
C HIS A 422 -19.55 -45.15 7.98
N VAL A 423 -19.59 -44.25 8.97
CA VAL A 423 -20.65 -44.21 10.00
C VAL A 423 -21.99 -43.86 9.36
N ILE A 424 -22.03 -42.86 8.46
CA ILE A 424 -23.25 -42.49 7.73
C ILE A 424 -23.76 -43.66 6.87
N ALA A 425 -22.86 -44.38 6.18
CA ALA A 425 -23.23 -45.56 5.41
C ALA A 425 -23.80 -46.69 6.29
N GLN A 426 -23.25 -46.89 7.50
CA GLN A 426 -23.77 -47.86 8.46
C GLN A 426 -25.16 -47.49 8.99
N ILE A 427 -25.40 -46.20 9.27
CA ILE A 427 -26.72 -45.68 9.67
C ILE A 427 -27.73 -45.94 8.55
N LEU A 428 -27.45 -45.51 7.31
CA LEU A 428 -28.34 -45.73 6.17
C LEU A 428 -28.66 -47.21 5.94
N LYS A 429 -27.69 -48.11 6.16
CA LYS A 429 -27.89 -49.56 6.06
C LYS A 429 -28.68 -50.16 7.24
N GLY A 430 -28.74 -49.49 8.39
CA GLY A 430 -29.37 -50.01 9.60
C GLY A 430 -28.50 -51.01 10.37
N ARG A 431 -27.17 -50.92 10.26
CA ARG A 431 -26.28 -51.80 11.04
C ARG A 431 -26.21 -51.33 12.48
N THR A 432 -26.52 -52.23 13.41
CA THR A 432 -26.39 -51.94 14.84
C THR A 432 -24.98 -52.24 15.32
N SER A 433 -24.37 -51.28 16.03
CA SER A 433 -23.13 -51.47 16.77
C SER A 433 -23.26 -50.85 18.16
N TYR A 434 -22.42 -51.26 19.12
CA TYR A 434 -22.44 -50.68 20.47
C TYR A 434 -22.23 -49.15 20.42
N SER A 435 -21.27 -48.68 19.62
CA SER A 435 -20.95 -47.26 19.45
C SER A 435 -22.11 -46.45 18.86
N LEU A 436 -22.86 -47.01 17.89
CA LEU A 436 -24.03 -46.32 17.32
C LEU A 436 -25.18 -46.21 18.33
N ARG A 437 -25.41 -47.25 19.15
CA ARG A 437 -26.43 -47.24 20.20
C ARG A 437 -26.11 -46.29 21.34
N GLU A 438 -24.84 -46.24 21.75
CA GLU A 438 -24.36 -45.31 22.78
C GLU A 438 -24.59 -43.85 22.37
N GLN A 439 -24.39 -43.54 21.09
CA GLN A 439 -24.63 -42.21 20.51
C GLN A 439 -26.07 -41.97 20.06
N LYS A 440 -26.99 -42.93 20.31
CA LYS A 440 -28.41 -42.91 19.88
C LYS A 440 -28.60 -42.67 18.37
N LEU A 441 -27.62 -43.07 17.55
CA LEU A 441 -27.66 -42.93 16.10
C LEU A 441 -28.57 -43.97 15.45
N ASP A 442 -28.87 -45.06 16.15
CA ASP A 442 -29.88 -46.06 15.80
C ASP A 442 -31.33 -45.56 15.94
N GLN A 443 -31.53 -44.44 16.64
CA GLN A 443 -32.83 -43.80 16.83
C GLN A 443 -33.10 -42.69 15.79
N GLN A 444 -32.12 -42.40 14.94
CA GLN A 444 -32.23 -41.39 13.89
C GLN A 444 -33.16 -41.87 12.77
N PHE A 445 -33.87 -40.95 12.13
CA PHE A 445 -34.84 -41.31 11.08
C PHE A 445 -34.19 -41.95 9.83
N LEU A 446 -32.88 -41.72 9.62
CA LEU A 446 -32.12 -42.34 8.54
C LEU A 446 -31.68 -43.77 8.85
N PHE A 447 -31.83 -44.24 10.09
CA PHE A 447 -31.40 -45.57 10.46
C PHE A 447 -32.19 -46.63 9.69
N GLY A 448 -31.50 -47.46 8.91
CA GLY A 448 -32.13 -48.49 8.07
C GLY A 448 -32.88 -47.94 6.85
N PHE A 449 -32.74 -46.65 6.52
CA PHE A 449 -33.47 -46.03 5.41
C PHE A 449 -33.20 -46.71 4.05
N LEU A 450 -32.02 -47.30 3.90
CA LEU A 450 -31.60 -48.09 2.74
C LEU A 450 -31.25 -49.55 3.15
N GLU A 451 -31.97 -50.12 4.13
CA GLU A 451 -31.70 -51.48 4.65
C GLU A 451 -31.64 -52.54 3.55
N LYS A 452 -32.47 -52.40 2.51
CA LYS A 452 -32.52 -53.34 1.37
C LYS A 452 -31.36 -53.19 0.37
N TRP A 453 -30.57 -52.12 0.45
CA TRP A 453 -29.46 -51.87 -0.47
C TRP A 453 -28.19 -52.57 -0.01
N GLU A 454 -27.37 -53.05 -0.94
CA GLU A 454 -26.03 -53.52 -0.63
C GLU A 454 -25.14 -52.37 -0.13
N GLU A 455 -24.29 -52.62 0.86
CA GLU A 455 -23.46 -51.58 1.49
C GLU A 455 -22.56 -50.87 0.47
N LYS A 456 -21.98 -51.63 -0.48
CA LYS A 456 -21.20 -51.09 -1.60
C LYS A 456 -21.98 -50.09 -2.47
N ASP A 457 -23.31 -50.26 -2.58
CA ASP A 457 -24.16 -49.39 -3.40
C ASP A 457 -24.57 -48.13 -2.62
N ILE A 458 -24.70 -48.21 -1.29
CA ILE A 458 -24.82 -47.03 -0.40
C ILE A 458 -23.52 -46.19 -0.42
N HIS A 459 -22.36 -46.84 -0.40
CA HIS A 459 -21.07 -46.14 -0.55
C HIS A 459 -20.97 -45.41 -1.90
N LYS A 460 -21.49 -46.03 -2.97
CA LYS A 460 -21.58 -45.37 -4.29
C LYS A 460 -22.55 -44.19 -4.26
N LEU A 461 -23.69 -44.30 -3.58
CA LEU A 461 -24.65 -43.21 -3.42
C LEU A 461 -24.00 -41.98 -2.80
N LEU A 462 -23.36 -42.14 -1.64
CA LEU A 462 -22.72 -41.01 -0.95
C LEU A 462 -21.61 -40.38 -1.81
N LYS A 463 -20.84 -41.20 -2.54
CA LYS A 463 -19.84 -40.69 -3.49
C LYS A 463 -20.46 -39.96 -4.69
N THR A 464 -21.61 -40.40 -5.18
CA THR A 464 -22.35 -39.70 -6.24
C THR A 464 -22.87 -38.37 -5.74
N LEU A 465 -23.42 -38.34 -4.52
CA LEU A 465 -23.87 -37.10 -3.87
C LEU A 465 -22.73 -36.09 -3.70
N GLU A 466 -21.53 -36.55 -3.31
CA GLU A 466 -20.33 -35.72 -3.23
C GLU A 466 -19.88 -35.23 -4.61
N LYS A 467 -19.77 -36.14 -5.60
CA LYS A 467 -19.31 -35.82 -6.96
C LYS A 467 -20.21 -34.79 -7.66
N GLU A 468 -21.52 -34.87 -7.45
CA GLU A 468 -22.51 -33.96 -8.04
C GLU A 468 -22.78 -32.72 -7.17
N LEU A 469 -21.96 -32.51 -6.14
CA LEU A 469 -21.97 -31.35 -5.24
C LEU A 469 -23.29 -31.17 -4.49
N TRP A 470 -23.98 -32.25 -4.14
CA TRP A 470 -25.12 -32.22 -3.21
C TRP A 470 -24.68 -32.13 -1.75
N ILE A 471 -23.52 -32.73 -1.47
CA ILE A 471 -22.81 -32.65 -0.20
C ILE A 471 -21.34 -32.32 -0.48
N THR A 472 -20.67 -31.63 0.43
CA THR A 472 -19.24 -31.34 0.38
C THR A 472 -18.53 -31.96 1.56
N LYS A 473 -17.32 -32.46 1.33
CA LYS A 473 -16.53 -33.10 2.39
C LYS A 473 -15.95 -32.04 3.32
N HIS A 474 -16.19 -32.20 4.62
CA HIS A 474 -15.59 -31.42 5.69
C HIS A 474 -14.60 -32.29 6.49
N SER A 475 -13.80 -31.69 7.39
CA SER A 475 -12.65 -32.32 8.07
C SER A 475 -12.87 -33.76 8.57
N THR A 476 -14.05 -34.09 9.09
CA THR A 476 -14.42 -35.43 9.59
C THR A 476 -15.69 -36.03 8.99
N GLY A 477 -16.44 -35.30 8.15
CA GLY A 477 -17.77 -35.70 7.66
C GLY A 477 -18.24 -34.95 6.40
N PHE A 478 -19.54 -34.69 6.29
CA PHE A 478 -20.14 -34.02 5.13
C PHE A 478 -21.08 -32.90 5.54
N ILE A 479 -21.10 -31.82 4.78
CA ILE A 479 -22.06 -30.72 4.90
C ILE A 479 -22.91 -30.70 3.63
N VAL A 480 -24.20 -30.38 3.76
CA VAL A 480 -25.10 -30.20 2.61
C VAL A 480 -24.75 -28.88 1.89
N SER A 481 -24.60 -28.92 0.57
CA SER A 481 -24.28 -27.73 -0.23
C SER A 481 -25.52 -26.83 -0.42
N ASP A 482 -25.32 -25.62 -0.95
CA ASP A 482 -26.43 -24.73 -1.34
C ASP A 482 -27.41 -25.41 -2.32
N LYS A 483 -26.89 -26.24 -3.24
CA LYS A 483 -27.70 -27.04 -4.17
C LYS A 483 -28.55 -28.08 -3.45
N GLY A 484 -27.98 -28.76 -2.44
CA GLY A 484 -28.71 -29.72 -1.62
C GLY A 484 -29.76 -29.05 -0.73
N ALA A 485 -29.44 -27.90 -0.13
CA ALA A 485 -30.36 -27.12 0.68
C ALA A 485 -31.55 -26.59 -0.15
N SER A 486 -31.28 -26.14 -1.38
CA SER A 486 -32.30 -25.73 -2.35
C SER A 486 -33.31 -26.86 -2.64
N LEU A 487 -32.84 -28.10 -2.84
CA LEU A 487 -33.73 -29.25 -3.04
C LEU A 487 -34.62 -29.53 -1.81
N ILE A 488 -34.08 -29.43 -0.60
CA ILE A 488 -34.85 -29.64 0.63
C ILE A 488 -35.96 -28.59 0.75
N ASN A 489 -35.62 -27.31 0.58
CA ASN A 489 -36.59 -26.21 0.72
C ASN A 489 -37.71 -26.30 -0.34
N ASN A 490 -37.36 -26.57 -1.60
CA ASN A 490 -38.35 -26.65 -2.68
C ASN A 490 -39.32 -27.83 -2.54
N LEU A 491 -39.00 -28.86 -1.75
CA LEU A 491 -39.87 -30.02 -1.49
C LEU A 491 -40.61 -29.94 -0.14
N ASP A 492 -40.15 -29.10 0.80
CA ASP A 492 -40.89 -28.80 2.03
C ASP A 492 -42.02 -27.74 1.76
N ASP A 493 -41.89 -26.92 0.70
CA ASP A 493 -42.88 -25.92 0.26
C ASP A 493 -43.93 -26.45 -0.76
N SER A 494 -43.78 -27.69 -1.22
CA SER A 494 -44.68 -28.39 -2.17
C SER A 494 -45.57 -29.41 -1.47
#